data_AF-A0A9E0UBU9-F1
#
_entry.id   AF-A0A9E0UBU9-F1
#
_cell.length_a   1.000
_cell.length_b   1.000
_cell.length_c   1.000
_cell.angle_alpha   90.00
_cell.angle_beta   90.00
_cell.angle_gamma   90.00
#
_symmetry.space_group_name_H-M   'P 1'
#
loop_
_entity.id
_entity.type
_entity.pdbx_description
1 polymer ?
#
loop_
_entity_poly.entity_id
_entity_poly.type
_entity_poly.pdbx_seq_one_letter_code
_entity_poly.pdbx_strand_id
1 'polypeptide(L)'
;MPHDLQTTLPECPICSALSDQEYAYQKYGSSDGDTELPAAVAKLVVVRDLRPHGSRRLELQRCPLCNTHYLYRTDYEYLVNGSEDEQFLTRLTGDQVKECLDQPVCD
;
A
#
# COMPACT_ATOMS: atom_id res chain seq x y z
N MET A 1 5.47 -42.28 4.33
CA MET A 1 5.20 -40.98 3.71
C MET A 1 5.21 -39.95 4.82
N PRO A 2 6.26 -39.13 5.00
CA PRO A 2 6.14 -37.98 5.89
C PRO A 2 5.20 -36.98 5.21
N HIS A 3 4.11 -36.64 5.89
CA HIS A 3 3.32 -35.46 5.54
C HIS A 3 4.09 -34.27 6.10
N ASP A 4 4.81 -33.58 5.22
CA ASP A 4 5.34 -32.26 5.52
C ASP A 4 4.19 -31.39 6.01
N LEU A 5 4.29 -30.94 7.27
CA LEU A 5 3.46 -29.88 7.83
C LEU A 5 3.73 -28.61 7.00
N GLN A 6 3.01 -28.47 5.89
CA GLN A 6 2.88 -27.19 5.21
C GLN A 6 2.17 -26.27 6.20
N THR A 7 2.95 -25.43 6.88
CA THR A 7 2.44 -24.40 7.77
C THR A 7 1.83 -23.32 6.89
N THR A 8 0.64 -23.58 6.35
CA THR A 8 -0.23 -22.56 5.78
C THR A 8 -0.67 -21.68 6.95
N LEU A 9 0.14 -20.66 7.23
CA LEU A 9 -0.31 -19.48 7.96
C LEU A 9 -1.71 -19.13 7.41
N PRO A 10 -2.71 -18.87 8.26
CA PRO A 10 -4.05 -18.55 7.77
C PRO A 10 -3.91 -17.42 6.76
N GLU A 11 -4.24 -17.72 5.50
CA GLU A 11 -4.13 -16.78 4.40
C GLU A 11 -5.04 -15.62 4.75
N CYS A 12 -4.43 -14.53 5.20
CA CYS A 12 -5.22 -13.44 5.73
C CYS A 12 -6.03 -12.86 4.56
N PRO A 13 -7.36 -12.80 4.64
CA PRO A 13 -8.20 -12.51 3.48
C PRO A 13 -7.94 -11.11 2.89
N ILE A 14 -7.39 -10.20 3.70
CA ILE A 14 -6.88 -8.89 3.25
C ILE A 14 -5.54 -9.07 2.54
N CYS A 15 -4.57 -9.70 3.21
CA CYS A 15 -3.19 -9.86 2.73
C CYS A 15 -3.13 -10.79 1.48
N SER A 16 -4.11 -11.67 1.30
CA SER A 16 -4.28 -12.55 0.12
C SER A 16 -4.97 -11.87 -1.06
N ALA A 17 -5.66 -10.76 -0.83
CA ALA A 17 -6.30 -9.95 -1.87
C ALA A 17 -5.40 -8.80 -2.33
N LEU A 18 -4.19 -8.70 -1.78
CA LEU A 18 -3.19 -7.68 -2.06
C LEU A 18 -1.92 -8.37 -2.55
N SER A 19 -1.33 -7.88 -3.65
CA SER A 19 0.01 -8.30 -4.05
C SER A 19 1.07 -7.63 -3.18
N ASP A 20 2.33 -8.05 -3.35
CA ASP A 20 3.46 -7.38 -2.71
C ASP A 20 3.62 -5.94 -3.21
N GLN A 21 3.18 -5.63 -4.43
CA GLN A 21 3.11 -4.27 -4.98
C GLN A 21 1.80 -4.08 -5.74
N GLU A 22 1.02 -3.09 -5.35
CA GLU A 22 -0.19 -2.66 -6.06
C GLU A 22 0.00 -1.23 -6.58
N TYR A 23 -0.61 -0.96 -7.72
CA TYR A 23 -0.61 0.33 -8.37
C TYR A 23 -2.01 0.66 -8.85
N ALA A 24 -2.42 1.90 -8.64
CA ALA A 24 -3.62 2.47 -9.17
C ALA A 24 -3.32 3.85 -9.75
N TYR A 25 -4.02 4.20 -10.80
CA TYR A 25 -3.85 5.41 -11.57
C TYR A 25 -5.22 5.96 -11.91
N GLN A 26 -5.42 7.24 -11.64
CA GLN A 26 -6.66 7.93 -11.95
C GLN A 26 -6.38 9.23 -12.69
N LYS A 27 -7.11 9.46 -13.78
CA LYS A 27 -6.94 10.66 -14.59
C LYS A 27 -8.17 11.54 -14.52
N TYR A 28 -7.99 12.77 -14.03
CA TYR A 28 -9.10 13.70 -13.96
C TYR A 28 -9.53 14.12 -15.38
N GLY A 29 -10.80 13.86 -15.72
CA GLY A 29 -11.41 14.24 -16.99
C GLY A 29 -11.55 13.12 -18.03
N SER A 30 -11.07 11.91 -17.75
CA SER A 30 -11.29 10.73 -18.59
C SER A 30 -11.20 9.46 -17.75
N SER A 31 -12.22 8.59 -17.80
CA SER A 31 -12.19 7.27 -17.15
C SER A 31 -11.41 6.22 -17.95
N ASP A 32 -10.83 6.61 -19.08
CA ASP A 32 -10.06 5.72 -19.94
C ASP A 32 -8.69 5.46 -19.31
N GLY A 33 -8.51 4.25 -18.78
CA GLY A 33 -7.28 3.82 -18.10
C GLY A 33 -7.29 3.98 -16.58
N ASP A 34 -8.39 4.43 -15.98
CA ASP A 34 -8.51 4.46 -14.52
C ASP A 34 -8.39 3.05 -13.95
N THR A 35 -7.49 2.90 -12.99
CA THR A 35 -7.31 1.71 -12.18
C THR A 35 -7.52 2.08 -10.72
N GLU A 36 -8.13 1.18 -9.96
CA GLU A 36 -8.40 1.37 -8.54
C GLU A 36 -7.65 0.32 -7.72
N LEU A 37 -7.18 0.72 -6.54
CA LEU A 37 -6.63 -0.24 -5.60
C LEU A 37 -7.75 -1.16 -5.12
N PRO A 38 -7.45 -2.45 -4.88
CA PRO A 38 -8.45 -3.38 -4.40
C PRO A 38 -9.04 -2.91 -3.07
N ALA A 39 -10.32 -3.19 -2.84
CA ALA A 39 -11.03 -2.81 -1.61
C ALA A 39 -10.39 -3.34 -0.32
N ALA A 40 -9.47 -4.31 -0.41
CA ALA A 40 -8.65 -4.77 0.70
C ALA A 40 -7.74 -3.66 1.26
N VAL A 41 -7.27 -2.72 0.44
CA VAL A 41 -6.46 -1.57 0.89
C VAL A 41 -7.25 -0.71 1.87
N ALA A 42 -8.52 -0.43 1.58
CA ALA A 42 -9.39 0.35 2.45
C ALA A 42 -9.66 -0.32 3.82
N LYS A 43 -9.33 -1.61 3.98
CA LYS A 43 -9.42 -2.34 5.25
C LYS A 43 -8.15 -2.25 6.09
N LEU A 44 -7.05 -1.75 5.52
CA LEU A 44 -5.80 -1.54 6.26
C LEU A 44 -5.96 -0.35 7.21
N VAL A 45 -5.31 -0.43 8.37
CA VAL A 45 -5.33 0.65 9.35
C VAL A 45 -4.05 1.47 9.24
N VAL A 46 -4.16 2.80 9.13
CA VAL A 46 -3.01 3.70 9.16
C VAL A 46 -2.40 3.66 10.56
N VAL A 47 -1.15 3.20 10.68
CA VAL A 47 -0.43 3.13 11.95
C VAL A 47 0.42 4.38 12.17
N ARG A 48 0.96 4.93 11.09
CA ARG A 48 1.78 6.14 11.13
C ARG A 48 1.69 6.86 9.80
N ASP A 49 1.45 8.16 9.87
CA ASP A 49 1.66 9.06 8.75
C ASP A 49 3.12 9.52 8.76
N LEU A 50 3.86 9.19 7.70
CA LEU A 50 5.29 9.49 7.57
C LEU A 50 5.53 10.88 6.95
N ARG A 51 4.53 11.41 6.24
CA ARG A 51 4.61 12.74 5.61
C ARG A 51 3.40 13.61 5.92
N PRO A 52 3.19 13.98 7.20
CA PRO A 52 2.16 14.93 7.57
C PRO A 52 2.40 16.26 6.87
N HIS A 53 1.35 16.82 6.28
CA HIS A 53 1.37 18.07 5.50
C HIS A 53 2.10 18.01 4.15
N GLY A 54 2.46 16.81 3.68
CA GLY A 54 2.94 16.62 2.32
C GLY A 54 1.81 16.76 1.30
N SER A 55 2.14 17.34 0.15
CA SER A 55 1.37 17.17 -1.08
C SER A 55 1.10 15.68 -1.34
N ARG A 56 2.16 14.89 -1.30
CA ARG A 56 2.11 13.44 -1.49
C ARG A 56 1.88 12.74 -0.17
N ARG A 57 0.89 11.86 -0.11
CA ARG A 57 0.64 11.06 1.08
C ARG A 57 1.71 9.98 1.18
N LEU A 58 2.20 9.75 2.39
CA LEU A 58 3.11 8.64 2.68
C LEU A 58 2.69 8.08 4.04
N GLU A 59 1.95 7.00 4.00
CA GLU A 59 1.26 6.43 5.16
C GLU A 59 1.70 4.98 5.34
N LEU A 60 2.24 4.68 6.52
CA LEU A 60 2.46 3.32 6.95
C LEU A 60 1.12 2.74 7.41
N GLN A 61 0.61 1.79 6.66
CA GLN A 61 -0.61 1.05 6.94
C GLN A 61 -0.26 -0.34 7.46
N ARG A 62 -1.18 -0.94 8.22
CA ARG A 62 -1.03 -2.29 8.74
C ARG A 62 -2.33 -3.06 8.59
N CYS A 63 -2.22 -4.33 8.24
CA CYS A 63 -3.36 -5.21 8.26
C CYS A 63 -3.81 -5.48 9.71
N PRO A 64 -5.08 -5.23 10.07
CA PRO A 64 -5.58 -5.49 11.42
C PRO A 64 -5.69 -6.99 11.76
N LEU A 65 -5.60 -7.87 10.76
CA LEU A 65 -5.69 -9.33 10.94
C LEU A 65 -4.32 -9.98 11.08
N CYS A 66 -3.38 -9.59 10.21
CA CYS A 66 -2.11 -10.29 9.99
C CYS A 66 -0.90 -9.49 10.48
N ASN A 67 -1.12 -8.25 10.93
CA ASN A 67 -0.09 -7.28 11.32
C ASN A 67 1.00 -7.03 10.25
N THR A 68 0.78 -7.44 9.00
CA THR A 68 1.66 -7.07 7.88
C THR A 68 1.54 -5.58 7.64
N HIS A 69 2.68 -4.94 7.40
CA HIS A 69 2.73 -3.52 7.11
C HIS A 69 2.83 -3.29 5.62
N TYR A 70 2.19 -2.23 5.18
CA TYR A 70 2.17 -1.76 3.81
C TYR A 70 2.49 -0.27 3.80
N LEU A 71 3.34 0.14 2.87
CA LEU A 71 3.61 1.53 2.61
C LEU A 71 2.66 2.00 1.52
N TYR A 72 1.74 2.88 1.91
CA TYR A 72 0.87 3.58 0.98
C TYR A 72 1.51 4.92 0.62
N ARG A 73 1.67 5.19 -0.67
CA ARG A 73 2.11 6.50 -1.14
C ARG A 73 1.24 6.98 -2.28
N THR A 74 1.00 8.27 -2.35
CA THR A 74 0.37 8.90 -3.49
C THR A 74 1.34 9.84 -4.20
N ASP A 75 1.33 9.82 -5.51
CA ASP A 75 1.90 10.88 -6.33
C ASP A 75 0.75 11.59 -7.04
N TYR A 76 0.87 12.89 -7.20
CA TYR A 76 -0.04 13.61 -8.06
C TYR A 76 0.78 14.54 -8.93
N GLU A 77 0.41 14.59 -10.19
CA GLU A 77 1.03 15.48 -11.16
C GLU A 77 -0.04 16.39 -11.78
N TYR A 78 0.27 17.69 -11.81
CA TYR A 78 -0.54 18.68 -12.49
C TYR A 78 -0.01 18.84 -13.91
N LEU A 79 -0.74 18.26 -14.87
CA LEU A 79 -0.47 18.45 -16.28
C LEU A 79 -1.38 19.54 -16.88
N VAL A 80 -0.97 20.05 -18.04
CA VAL A 80 -1.74 21.06 -18.80
C VAL A 80 -3.15 20.56 -19.15
N ASN A 81 -3.36 19.24 -19.24
CA ASN A 81 -4.62 18.62 -19.63
C ASN A 81 -5.43 18.03 -18.46
N GLY A 82 -5.01 18.24 -17.21
CA GLY A 82 -5.69 17.69 -16.03
C GLY A 82 -4.70 17.27 -14.94
N SER A 83 -5.24 16.75 -13.84
CA SER A 83 -4.45 16.13 -12.79
C SER A 83 -4.44 14.62 -12.96
N GLU A 84 -3.28 14.02 -12.76
CA GLU A 84 -3.10 12.57 -12.66
C GLU A 84 -2.80 12.23 -11.21
N ASP A 85 -3.53 11.27 -10.65
CA ASP A 85 -3.34 10.77 -9.29
C ASP A 85 -2.88 9.32 -9.37
N GLU A 86 -1.72 9.06 -8.79
CA GLU A 86 -1.09 7.75 -8.75
C GLU A 86 -1.04 7.28 -7.30
N GLN A 87 -1.46 6.04 -7.07
CA GLN A 87 -1.46 5.43 -5.76
C GLN A 87 -0.64 4.16 -5.82
N PHE A 88 0.30 4.02 -4.90
CA PHE A 88 1.17 2.86 -4.80
C PHE A 88 1.03 2.26 -3.42
N LEU A 89 0.85 0.95 -3.36
CA LEU A 89 0.88 0.19 -2.12
C LEU A 89 1.99 -0.84 -2.23
N THR A 90 2.98 -0.76 -1.33
CA THR A 90 4.08 -1.74 -1.30
C THR A 90 4.07 -2.47 0.03
N ARG A 91 4.10 -3.80 -0.01
CA ARG A 91 4.23 -4.63 1.17
C ARG A 91 5.64 -4.50 1.73
N LEU A 92 5.73 -4.15 3.00
CA LEU A 92 7.01 -4.04 3.68
C LEU A 92 7.37 -5.33 4.41
N THR A 93 8.66 -5.68 4.36
CA THR A 93 9.23 -6.70 5.24
C THR A 93 9.51 -6.11 6.61
N GLY A 94 9.69 -6.97 7.64
CA GLY A 94 9.94 -6.49 9.00
C GLY A 94 11.16 -5.57 9.15
N ASP A 95 12.13 -5.69 8.25
CA ASP A 95 13.31 -4.83 8.20
C ASP A 95 12.97 -3.42 7.67
N GLN A 96 12.27 -3.37 6.54
CA GLN A 96 11.79 -2.13 5.91
C GLN A 96 10.82 -1.36 6.82
N VAL A 97 9.98 -2.07 7.57
CA VAL A 97 9.11 -1.46 8.57
C VAL A 97 9.90 -0.75 9.65
N LYS A 98 11.00 -1.35 10.13
CA LYS A 98 11.85 -0.73 11.14
C LYS A 98 12.49 0.54 10.61
N GLU A 99 12.97 0.51 9.36
CA GLU A 99 13.54 1.69 8.71
C GLU A 99 12.51 2.83 8.60
N CYS A 100 11.29 2.54 8.14
CA CYS A 100 10.18 3.51 8.14
C CYS A 100 9.79 4.01 9.54
N LEU A 101 9.97 3.19 10.57
CA LEU A 101 9.66 3.58 11.95
C LEU A 101 10.77 4.43 12.57
N ASP A 102 12.01 4.26 12.12
CA ASP A 102 13.17 5.03 12.57
C ASP A 102 13.29 6.36 11.82
N GLN A 103 13.02 6.35 10.51
CA GLN A 103 13.18 7.50 9.62
C GLN A 103 11.92 7.74 8.78
N PRO A 104 11.56 9.00 8.52
CA PRO A 104 10.40 9.35 7.67
C PRO A 104 10.65 9.11 6.17
N VAL A 105 11.82 8.58 5.80
CA VAL A 105 12.21 8.31 4.42
C VAL A 105 12.51 6.83 4.33
N CYS A 106 11.55 6.06 3.83
CA CYS A 106 11.81 4.69 3.39
C CYS A 106 12.05 4.79 1.88
N ASP A 107 13.28 4.50 1.44
CA ASP A 107 13.68 4.48 0.03
C ASP A 107 13.63 3.05 -0.51
#